data_AF-A0A381RTB4-F1
#
_entry.id   AF-A0A381RTB4-F1
#
_cell.length_a   1.000
_cell.length_b   1.000
_cell.length_c   1.000
_cell.angle_alpha   90.00
_cell.angle_beta   90.00
_cell.angle_gamma   90.00
#
_symmetry.space_group_name_H-M   'P 1'
#
loop_
_entity.id
_entity.type
_entity.pdbx_description
1 polymer ?
#
loop_
_entity_poly.entity_id
_entity_poly.type
_entity_poly.pdbx_seq_one_letter_code
_entity_poly.pdbx_strand_id
1 'polypeptide(L)'
;VIILENSDVLTVSDILSPDDISHSFDTHSDGPSGALPFTAEILVDQPSGNHFGMSQNAGMGWNPLELLRKHFLILSTSGGLREQDGSPVALGLHT
;
A
#
# COMPACT_ATOMS: atom_id res chain seq x y z
N VAL A 1 -41.85 -26.67 -15.89
CA VAL A 1 -41.07 -26.87 -14.66
C VAL A 1 -39.64 -26.45 -14.98
N ILE A 2 -39.25 -25.26 -14.55
CA ILE A 2 -37.85 -24.80 -14.67
C ILE A 2 -37.21 -25.16 -13.33
N ILE A 3 -36.26 -26.09 -13.37
CA ILE A 3 -35.45 -26.46 -12.21
C ILE A 3 -34.38 -25.37 -12.11
N LEU A 4 -34.43 -24.56 -11.06
CA LEU A 4 -33.34 -23.65 -10.72
C LEU A 4 -32.25 -24.50 -10.07
N GLU A 5 -31.13 -24.70 -10.77
CA GLU A 5 -29.95 -25.31 -10.17
C GLU A 5 -29.44 -24.43 -9.02
N ASN A 6 -29.02 -25.11 -7.96
CA ASN A 6 -28.55 -24.54 -6.71
C ASN A 6 -27.44 -23.52 -7.00
N SER A 7 -27.73 -22.23 -6.84
CA SER A 7 -26.71 -21.19 -6.91
C SER A 7 -26.01 -21.20 -5.56
N ASP A 8 -24.81 -21.77 -5.50
CA ASP A 8 -23.99 -21.74 -4.28
C ASP A 8 -23.80 -20.27 -3.88
N VAL A 9 -24.35 -19.92 -2.71
CA VAL A 9 -24.29 -18.56 -2.19
C VAL A 9 -22.89 -18.33 -1.68
N LEU A 10 -22.13 -17.46 -2.35
CA LEU A 10 -20.83 -17.01 -1.89
C LEU A 10 -20.96 -16.36 -0.52
N THR A 11 -20.17 -16.85 0.43
CA THR A 11 -20.05 -16.31 1.79
C THR A 11 -18.85 -15.37 1.90
N VAL A 12 -18.80 -14.56 2.97
CA VAL A 12 -17.65 -13.68 3.26
C VAL A 12 -16.37 -14.49 3.48
N SER A 13 -16.49 -15.67 4.09
CA SER A 13 -15.36 -16.60 4.28
C SER A 13 -14.80 -17.08 2.95
N ASP A 14 -15.65 -17.34 1.95
CA ASP A 14 -15.18 -17.78 0.62
C ASP A 14 -14.31 -16.72 -0.07
N ILE A 15 -14.42 -15.45 0.34
CA ILE A 15 -13.65 -14.34 -0.21
C ILE A 15 -12.44 -13.99 0.66
N LEU A 16 -12.64 -13.87 1.97
CA LEU A 16 -11.60 -13.37 2.89
C LEU A 16 -10.72 -14.48 3.49
N SER A 17 -11.19 -15.73 3.49
CA SER A 17 -10.52 -16.86 4.13
C SER A 17 -10.85 -18.19 3.45
N PRO A 18 -10.60 -18.35 2.14
CA PRO A 18 -10.84 -19.61 1.45
C PRO A 18 -9.88 -20.70 1.95
N ASP A 19 -10.35 -21.95 1.93
CA ASP A 19 -9.60 -23.10 2.47
C ASP A 19 -8.27 -23.37 1.76
N ASP A 20 -8.09 -22.87 0.53
CA ASP A 20 -6.88 -23.01 -0.29
C ASP A 20 -5.95 -21.78 -0.25
N ILE A 21 -6.19 -20.83 0.67
CA ILE A 21 -5.37 -19.63 0.76
C ILE A 21 -3.91 -19.96 1.08
N SER A 22 -3.00 -19.55 0.19
CA SER A 22 -1.57 -19.50 0.47
C SER A 22 -1.17 -18.06 0.78
N HIS A 23 -0.54 -17.84 1.94
CA HIS A 23 0.03 -16.55 2.30
C HIS A 23 1.44 -16.33 1.76
N SER A 24 2.01 -17.28 1.01
CA SER A 24 3.33 -17.14 0.39
C SER A 24 3.21 -16.63 -1.05
N PHE A 25 3.98 -15.60 -1.38
CA PHE A 25 4.11 -15.08 -2.73
C PHE A 25 5.56 -14.67 -2.98
N ASP A 26 6.02 -14.80 -4.23
CA ASP A 26 7.36 -14.36 -4.61
C ASP A 26 7.35 -12.86 -4.91
N THR A 27 8.27 -12.11 -4.29
CA THR A 27 8.50 -10.70 -4.60
C THR A 27 9.80 -10.52 -5.36
N HIS A 28 9.88 -9.44 -6.15
CA HIS A 28 11.10 -9.11 -6.88
C HIS A 28 12.23 -8.62 -5.96
N SER A 29 11.87 -8.10 -4.79
CA SER A 29 12.78 -7.65 -3.74
C SER A 29 12.12 -7.77 -2.38
N ASP A 30 12.94 -7.69 -1.32
CA ASP A 30 12.41 -7.50 0.03
C ASP A 30 11.60 -6.20 0.11
N GLY A 31 10.54 -6.23 0.92
CA GLY A 31 9.76 -5.04 1.24
C GLY A 31 10.46 -4.16 2.28
N PRO A 32 9.99 -2.91 2.47
CA PRO A 32 10.47 -2.07 3.54
C PRO A 32 10.21 -2.73 4.91
N SER A 33 11.24 -2.78 5.75
CA SER A 33 11.15 -3.34 7.09
C SER A 33 10.49 -2.38 8.08
N GLY A 34 9.84 -2.92 9.11
CA GLY A 34 9.20 -2.16 10.17
C GLY A 34 7.68 -2.02 10.00
N ALA A 35 7.08 -1.07 10.72
CA ALA A 35 5.65 -0.82 10.69
C ALA A 35 5.38 0.68 10.57
N LEU A 36 4.37 1.03 9.77
CA LEU A 36 3.89 2.41 9.71
C LEU A 36 3.29 2.80 11.07
N PRO A 37 3.53 4.05 11.54
CA PRO A 37 3.11 4.52 12.86
C PRO A 37 1.63 4.93 12.85
N PHE A 38 0.75 4.07 12.33
CA PHE A 38 -0.68 4.31 12.29
C PHE A 38 -1.29 4.17 13.69
N THR A 39 -2.16 5.12 14.04
CA THR A 39 -3.09 5.02 15.16
C THR A 39 -4.51 4.82 14.62
N ALA A 40 -5.45 4.42 15.48
CA ALA A 40 -6.85 4.26 15.07
C ALA A 40 -7.43 5.58 14.52
N GLU A 41 -7.08 6.71 15.13
CA GLU A 41 -7.50 8.05 14.71
C GLU A 41 -6.94 8.39 13.33
N ILE A 42 -5.67 8.05 13.06
CA ILE A 42 -5.09 8.22 11.71
C ILE A 42 -5.91 7.43 10.70
N LEU A 43 -6.25 6.18 10.99
CA LEU A 43 -6.97 5.32 10.05
C LEU A 43 -8.41 5.79 9.78
N VAL A 44 -9.07 6.35 10.79
CA VAL A 44 -10.47 6.80 10.70
C VAL A 44 -10.62 8.20 10.12
N ASP A 45 -9.77 9.14 10.57
CA ASP A 45 -9.98 10.58 10.33
C ASP A 45 -9.18 11.14 9.15
N GLN A 46 -8.08 10.48 8.75
CA GLN A 46 -7.23 10.98 7.67
C GLN A 46 -7.71 10.47 6.31
N PRO A 47 -7.57 11.29 5.24
CA PRO A 47 -7.85 10.83 3.89
C PRO A 47 -6.93 9.68 3.51
N SER A 48 -7.43 8.75 2.68
CA SER A 48 -6.67 7.59 2.20
C SER A 48 -5.35 7.97 1.52
N GLY A 49 -5.29 9.15 0.88
CA GLY A 49 -4.07 9.69 0.30
C GLY A 49 -2.92 9.85 1.31
N ASN A 50 -3.23 10.10 2.59
CA ASN A 50 -2.20 10.18 3.63
C ASN A 50 -1.64 8.81 3.97
N HIS A 51 -2.50 7.78 4.06
CA HIS A 51 -2.04 6.40 4.29
C HIS A 51 -1.22 5.88 3.13
N PHE A 52 -1.68 6.15 1.89
CA PHE A 52 -0.99 5.76 0.68
C PHE A 52 0.35 6.49 0.50
N GLY A 53 0.39 7.79 0.79
CA GLY A 53 1.65 8.55 0.79
C GLY A 53 2.67 7.98 1.79
N MET A 54 2.24 7.58 2.98
CA MET A 54 3.13 6.93 3.95
C MET A 54 3.66 5.57 3.46
N SER A 55 2.83 4.73 2.86
CA SER A 55 3.31 3.44 2.32
C SER A 55 4.27 3.63 1.15
N GLN A 56 4.05 4.63 0.30
CA GLN A 56 4.97 5.01 -0.77
C GLN A 56 6.32 5.52 -0.23
N ASN A 57 6.29 6.37 0.81
CA ASN A 57 7.52 6.85 1.45
C ASN A 57 8.32 5.70 2.09
N ALA A 58 7.66 4.77 2.77
CA ALA A 58 8.30 3.56 3.26
C ALA A 58 8.89 2.73 2.11
N GLY A 59 8.17 2.59 0.99
CA GLY A 59 8.65 1.92 -0.22
C GLY A 59 9.87 2.61 -0.87
N MET A 60 10.05 3.91 -0.67
CA MET A 60 11.29 4.62 -1.04
C MET A 60 12.46 4.32 -0.09
N GLY A 61 12.25 3.54 0.98
CA GLY A 61 13.26 3.21 1.98
C GLY A 61 13.35 4.20 3.13
N TRP A 62 12.39 5.13 3.27
CA TRP A 62 12.38 6.06 4.39
C TRP A 62 12.01 5.34 5.69
N ASN A 63 12.61 5.76 6.81
CA ASN A 63 12.33 5.17 8.13
C ASN A 63 10.84 5.33 8.49
N PRO A 64 10.07 4.23 8.66
CA PRO A 64 8.65 4.30 8.97
C PRO A 64 8.31 5.17 10.18
N LEU A 65 9.16 5.17 11.21
CA LEU A 65 8.95 5.95 12.44
C LEU A 65 9.04 7.46 12.22
N GLU A 66 9.59 7.90 11.10
CA GLU A 66 9.74 9.32 10.76
C GLU A 66 8.67 9.85 9.80
N LEU A 67 7.75 8.99 9.35
CA LEU A 67 6.78 9.34 8.31
C LEU A 67 5.61 10.21 8.79
N LEU A 68 5.53 10.51 10.09
CA LEU A 68 4.59 11.52 10.63
C LEU A 68 5.13 12.95 10.57
N ARG A 69 6.35 13.13 10.04
CA ARG A 69 6.93 14.46 9.79
C ARG A 69 6.18 15.16 8.65
N LYS A 70 6.54 16.41 8.37
CA LYS A 70 5.96 17.16 7.24
C LYS A 70 6.35 16.52 5.91
N HIS A 71 5.37 16.34 5.03
CA HIS A 71 5.57 15.88 3.66
C HIS A 71 5.62 17.09 2.72
N PHE A 72 6.38 16.97 1.64
CA PHE A 72 6.55 18.03 0.64
C PHE A 72 6.31 17.48 -0.76
N LEU A 73 5.63 18.27 -1.60
CA LEU A 73 5.48 18.00 -3.03
C LEU A 73 6.45 18.89 -3.80
N ILE A 74 7.25 18.27 -4.67
CA ILE A 74 8.15 18.97 -5.59
C ILE A 74 7.47 18.99 -6.96
N LEU A 75 7.18 20.19 -7.48
CA LEU A 75 6.60 20.35 -8.81
C LEU A 75 7.73 20.42 -9.85
N SER A 76 7.74 19.44 -10.75
CA SER A 76 8.72 19.29 -11.81
C SER A 76 8.13 18.53 -13.00
N THR A 77 8.78 18.58 -14.15
CA THR A 77 8.49 17.74 -15.31
C THR A 77 9.16 16.36 -15.23
N SER A 78 10.01 16.11 -14.23
CA SER A 78 10.91 14.95 -14.18
C SER A 78 10.28 13.61 -13.79
N GLY A 79 8.99 13.54 -13.41
CA GLY A 79 8.31 12.27 -13.09
C GLY A 79 8.89 11.48 -11.91
N GLY A 80 9.81 12.07 -11.14
CA GLY A 80 10.51 11.45 -10.01
C GLY A 80 11.96 11.93 -9.91
N LEU A 81 12.64 11.56 -8.83
CA LEU A 81 14.05 11.87 -8.60
C LEU A 81 14.75 10.68 -7.95
N ARG A 82 15.97 10.40 -8.41
CA ARG A 82 16.88 9.40 -7.83
C ARG A 82 18.21 10.07 -7.49
N GLU A 83 18.87 9.56 -6.46
CA GLU A 83 20.26 9.90 -6.15
C GLU A 83 21.22 9.32 -7.20
N GLN A 84 22.50 9.72 -7.12
CA GLN A 84 23.56 9.20 -8.00
C GLN A 84 23.75 7.68 -7.91
N ASP A 85 23.47 7.09 -6.74
CA ASP A 85 23.52 5.64 -6.52
C ASP A 85 22.26 4.91 -7.02
N GLY A 86 21.28 5.65 -7.55
CA GLY A 86 20.02 5.12 -8.07
C GLY A 86 18.91 4.97 -7.03
N SER A 87 19.17 5.23 -5.74
CA SER A 87 18.14 5.20 -4.69
C SER A 87 17.07 6.27 -4.93
N PRO A 88 15.80 5.99 -4.59
CA PRO A 88 14.70 6.94 -4.81
C PRO A 88 14.72 8.09 -3.78
N VAL A 89 14.59 9.33 -4.27
CA VAL A 89 14.49 10.55 -3.44
C VAL A 89 13.06 11.07 -3.43
N ALA A 90 12.41 11.06 -4.59
CA ALA A 90 11.02 11.48 -4.76
C ALA A 90 10.34 10.63 -5.82
N LEU A 91 9.11 10.22 -5.57
CA LEU A 91 8.28 9.51 -6.55
C LEU A 91 7.55 10.51 -7.44
N GLY A 92 7.35 10.12 -8.70
CA GLY A 92 6.42 10.80 -9.57
C GLY A 92 5.00 10.67 -9.03
N LEU A 93 4.31 11.81 -8.91
CA LEU A 93 2.88 11.83 -8.65
C LEU A 93 2.15 11.98 -9.98
N HIS A 94 1.43 10.95 -10.40
CA HIS A 94 0.51 11.00 -11.53
C HIS A 94 -0.91 10.84 -11.00
N THR A 95 -1.78 11.79 -11.32
CA THR A 95 -3.22 11.77 -11.02
C THR A 95 -4.03 11.51 -12.26
#